data_AF-A0A3N5RP86-F1
#
_entry.id   AF-A0A3N5RP86-F1
#
_cell.length_a   1.000
_cell.length_b   1.000
_cell.length_c   1.000
_cell.angle_alpha   90.00
_cell.angle_beta   90.00
_cell.angle_gamma   90.00
#
_symmetry.space_group_name_H-M   'P 1'
#
loop_
_entity.id
_entity.type
_entity.pdbx_description
1 polymer ?
#
loop_
_entity_poly.entity_id
_entity_poly.type
_entity_poly.pdbx_seq_one_letter_code
_entity_poly.pdbx_strand_id
1 'polypeptide(L)' 'MKGVAWSILVMGLSLVVIIIAYVMFGHIGPSFSAERINVQQAELRQEYGLPAQEVIRNQSILLTPPSLRTLNQTTASG' A
#
# COMPACT_ATOMS: atom_id res chain seq x y z
N MET A 1 23.31 41.17 10.98
CA MET A 1 21.88 40.88 11.27
C MET A 1 21.10 40.32 10.08
N LYS A 2 21.29 40.81 8.84
CA LYS A 2 20.58 40.30 7.65
C LYS A 2 20.82 38.81 7.30
N GLY A 3 22.04 38.31 7.51
CA GLY A 3 22.35 36.90 7.23
C GLY A 3 21.62 35.90 8.14
N VAL A 4 21.42 36.26 9.41
CA VAL A 4 20.68 35.44 10.39
C VAL A 4 19.20 35.35 10.02
N ALA A 5 18.60 36.44 9.57
CA ALA A 5 17.21 36.43 9.09
C ALA A 5 17.03 35.52 7.87
N TRP A 6 17.98 35.56 6.93
CA TRP A 6 17.98 34.68 5.75
C TRP A 6 18.14 33.20 6.12
N SER A 7 19.01 32.86 7.09
CA SER A 7 19.18 31.47 7.50
C SER A 7 17.92 30.89 8.15
N ILE A 8 17.21 31.68 8.96
CA ILE A 8 15.95 31.25 9.58
C ILE A 8 14.86 31.03 8.51
N LEU A 9 14.78 31.91 7.50
CA LEU A 9 13.82 31.77 6.41
C LEU A 9 14.09 30.52 5.57
N VAL A 10 15.35 30.23 5.25
CA VAL A 10 15.73 29.00 4.52
C VAL A 10 15.44 27.75 5.34
N MET A 11 15.68 27.78 6.64
CA MET A 11 15.34 26.68 7.55
C MET A 11 13.83 26.42 7.62
N GLY A 12 13.02 27.48 7.66
CA GLY A 12 11.55 27.34 7.63
C GLY A 12 11.06 26.78 6.29
N LEU A 13 11.60 27.29 5.19
CA LEU A 13 11.22 26.85 3.84
C LEU A 13 11.58 25.37 3.60
N SER A 14 12.72 24.90 4.10
CA SER A 14 13.11 23.49 3.95
C SER A 14 12.14 22.56 4.68
N LEU A 15 11.68 22.92 5.88
CA LEU A 15 10.68 22.16 6.62
C LEU A 15 9.33 22.13 5.89
N VAL A 16 8.89 23.26 5.32
CA VAL A 16 7.65 23.32 4.53
C VAL A 16 7.70 22.35 3.35
N VAL A 17 8.83 22.30 2.62
CA VAL A 17 9.00 21.36 1.50
C VAL A 17 8.93 19.92 1.98
N ILE A 18 9.57 19.58 3.09
CA ILE A 18 9.53 18.23 3.67
C ILE A 18 8.10 17.85 4.08
N ILE A 19 7.35 18.76 4.71
CA ILE A 19 5.96 18.53 5.12
C ILE A 19 5.07 18.29 3.90
N ILE A 20 5.20 19.09 2.85
CA ILE A 20 4.43 18.91 1.61
C ILE A 20 4.75 17.55 0.99
N ALA A 21 6.03 17.18 0.89
CA ALA A 21 6.44 15.88 0.38
C ALA A 21 5.85 14.73 1.22
N TYR A 22 5.83 14.87 2.55
CA TYR A 22 5.23 13.88 3.44
C TYR A 22 3.70 13.78 3.29
N VAL A 23 2.99 14.89 3.14
CA VAL A 23 1.54 14.86 2.91
C VAL A 23 1.21 14.22 1.56
N MET A 24 2.00 14.51 0.52
CA MET A 24 1.77 14.02 -0.84
C MET A 24 2.12 12.53 -1.01
N PHE A 25 3.25 12.08 -0.44
CA PHE A 25 3.78 10.73 -0.66
C PHE A 25 3.89 9.89 0.62
N GLY A 26 4.01 10.52 1.78
CA GLY A 26 4.11 9.82 3.07
C GLY A 26 2.78 9.19 3.52
N HIS A 27 1.65 9.70 3.02
CA HIS A 27 0.33 9.07 3.22
C HIS A 27 0.03 7.95 2.21
N ILE A 28 1.04 7.43 1.50
CA ILE A 28 0.93 6.12 0.83
C ILE A 28 0.70 5.09 1.95
N GLY A 29 -0.57 4.86 2.26
CA GLY A 29 -0.99 4.05 3.39
C GLY A 29 -0.50 2.60 3.27
N PRO A 30 -0.56 1.82 4.37
CA PRO A 30 -0.11 0.43 4.38
C PRO A 30 -0.82 -0.46 3.35
N SER A 31 -1.97 -0.01 2.83
CA SER A 31 -2.75 -0.70 1.81
C SER A 31 -2.32 -0.40 0.38
N PHE A 32 -1.49 0.59 0.10
CA PHE A 32 -1.15 0.96 -1.29
C PHE A 32 -0.50 -0.19 -2.05
N SER A 33 0.48 -0.87 -1.45
CA SER A 33 1.11 -2.03 -2.07
C SER A 33 0.12 -3.15 -2.33
N ALA A 34 -0.80 -3.40 -1.38
CA ALA A 34 -1.84 -4.41 -1.54
C ALA A 34 -2.80 -4.05 -2.69
N GLU A 35 -3.22 -2.79 -2.77
CA GLU A 35 -4.09 -2.29 -3.84
C GLU A 35 -3.42 -2.40 -5.22
N ARG A 36 -2.15 -1.97 -5.33
CA ARG A 36 -1.39 -2.08 -6.57
C ARG A 36 -1.21 -3.54 -7.00
N ILE A 37 -1.05 -4.47 -6.07
CA ILE A 37 -0.97 -5.91 -6.38
C ILE A 37 -2.31 -6.42 -6.90
N ASN A 38 -3.43 -6.00 -6.31
CA ASN A 38 -4.76 -6.40 -6.79
C ASN A 38 -5.01 -5.91 -8.22
N VAL A 39 -4.65 -4.66 -8.54
CA VAL A 39 -4.77 -4.11 -9.89
C VAL A 39 -3.89 -4.90 -10.88
N GLN A 40 -2.63 -5.14 -10.54
CA GLN A 40 -1.72 -5.94 -11.39
C GLN A 40 -2.24 -7.35 -11.63
N GLN A 41 -2.80 -8.01 -10.61
CA GLN A 41 -3.40 -9.33 -10.78
C GLN A 41 -4.64 -9.30 -11.67
N ALA A 42 -5.48 -8.26 -11.57
CA ALA A 42 -6.64 -8.12 -12.44
C ALA A 42 -6.23 -7.95 -13.91
N GLU A 43 -5.22 -7.11 -14.17
CA GLU A 43 -4.65 -6.88 -15.50
C GLU A 43 -4.04 -8.17 -16.09
N LEU A 44 -3.23 -8.89 -15.32
CA LEU A 44 -2.65 -10.18 -15.74
C LEU A 44 -3.74 -11.20 -16.07
N ARG A 45 -4.82 -11.26 -15.28
CA ARG A 45 -5.92 -12.20 -15.55
C ARG A 45 -6.66 -11.85 -16.83
N GLN A 46 -6.87 -10.56 -17.10
CA GLN A 46 -7.46 -10.11 -18.35
C GLN A 46 -6.58 -10.48 -19.56
N GLU A 47 -5.28 -10.21 -19.46
CA GLU A 47 -4.30 -10.52 -20.52
C GLU A 47 -4.26 -12.01 -20.87
N TYR A 48 -4.31 -12.88 -19.86
CA TYR A 48 -4.24 -14.34 -20.04
C TYR A 48 -5.62 -15.03 -20.12
N GLY A 49 -6.72 -14.28 -20.21
CA GLY A 49 -8.07 -14.85 -20.31
C GLY A 49 -8.50 -15.68 -19.09
N LEU A 50 -7.91 -15.41 -17.93
CA LEU A 50 -8.22 -16.09 -16.68
C LEU A 50 -9.53 -15.54 -16.07
N PRO A 51 -10.33 -16.38 -15.38
CA PRO A 51 -11.56 -15.92 -14.75
C PRO A 51 -11.27 -14.84 -13.71
N ALA A 52 -12.13 -13.82 -13.67
CA ALA A 52 -12.09 -12.77 -12.65
C ALA A 52 -12.18 -13.41 -11.26
N GLN A 53 -11.32 -12.95 -10.35
CA GLN A 53 -11.29 -13.46 -8.98
C GLN A 53 -11.49 -12.31 -8.02
N GLU A 54 -12.36 -12.53 -7.04
CA GLU A 54 -12.62 -11.55 -6.00
C GLU A 54 -11.36 -11.32 -5.16
N VAL A 55 -11.10 -10.03 -4.88
CA VAL A 55 -10.02 -9.61 -3.99
C VAL A 55 -10.35 -10.09 -2.58
N ILE A 56 -9.53 -10.99 -2.05
CA ILE A 56 -9.67 -11.48 -0.68
C ILE A 56 -9.31 -10.34 0.27
N ARG A 57 -10.32 -9.70 0.88
CA ARG A 57 -10.13 -8.64 1.89
C ARG A 57 -10.05 -9.18 3.31
N ASN A 58 -10.29 -10.47 3.50
CA ASN A 58 -10.27 -11.09 4.83
C ASN A 58 -8.82 -11.30 5.30
N GLN A 59 -8.46 -10.63 6.39
CA GLN A 59 -7.10 -10.56 6.91
C GLN A 59 -6.57 -11.92 7.38
N SER A 60 -7.41 -12.78 7.95
CA SER A 60 -7.00 -14.13 8.38
C SER A 60 -6.61 -15.02 7.21
N ILE A 61 -7.29 -14.88 6.07
CA ILE A 61 -7.01 -15.63 4.83
C ILE A 61 -5.76 -15.05 4.13
N LEU A 62 -5.59 -13.73 4.14
CA LEU A 62 -4.40 -13.06 3.58
C LEU A 62 -3.11 -13.45 4.31
N LEU A 63 -3.16 -13.53 5.64
CA LEU A 63 -2.02 -13.93 6.48
C LEU A 63 -1.75 -15.44 6.43
N THR A 64 -2.69 -16.24 5.94
CA THR A 64 -2.47 -17.67 5.71
C THR A 64 -1.85 -17.88 4.34
N PRO A 65 -0.68 -18.54 4.24
CA PRO A 65 -0.03 -18.80 2.95
C PRO A 65 -0.91 -19.70 2.07
N PRO A 66 -0.86 -19.55 0.73
CA PRO A 66 -1.78 -20.23 -0.19
C PRO A 66 -1.86 -21.74 0.00
N SER A 67 -0.73 -22.40 0.27
CA SER A 67 -0.65 -23.84 0.50
C SER A 67 -1.42 -24.31 1.74
N LEU A 68 -1.58 -23.46 2.75
CA LEU A 68 -2.26 -23.79 4.01
C LEU A 68 -3.73 -23.33 4.03
N ARG A 69 -4.19 -22.55 3.04
CA ARG A 69 -5.58 -22.06 2.98
C ARG A 69 -6.59 -23.19 2.84
N THR A 70 -6.28 -24.20 2.01
CA THR A 70 -7.16 -25.36 1.80
C THR A 70 -7.33 -26.18 3.07
N LEU A 71 -6.26 -26.37 3.85
CA LEU A 71 -6.30 -27.15 5.09
C LEU A 71 -7.19 -26.47 6.14
N ASN A 72 -7.10 -25.15 6.25
CA ASN A 72 -7.87 -24.39 7.24
C ASN A 72 -9.38 -24.33 6.90
N GLN A 73 -9.73 -24.29 5.61
CA GLN A 73 -11.14 -24.35 5.16
C GLN A 73 -11.79 -25.72 5.46
N THR A 74 -11.04 -26.81 5.30
CA THR A 74 -11.52 -28.16 5.58
C THR A 74 -11.72 -28.39 7.08
N THR A 75 -10.84 -27.86 7.94
CA THR A 75 -10.99 -27.98 9.40
C THR A 75 -12.14 -27.13 9.97
N ALA A 76 -12.49 -26.00 9.34
CA ALA A 76 -13.59 -25.14 9.79
C ALA A 76 -15.00 -25.65 9.39
N SER A 77 -15.09 -26.68 8.55
CA SER A 77 -16.36 -27.24 8.05
C SER A 77 -16.69 -28.63 8.62
N GLY A 78 -15.96 -29.07 9.66
CA GLY A 78 -16.14 -30.35 10.35
C GLY A 78 -16.61 -30.20 11.78
#